data_AF-A0A933R215-F1
#
_entry.id   AF-A0A933R215-F1
#
_cell.length_a   1.000
_cell.length_b   1.000
_cell.length_c   1.000
_cell.angle_alpha   90.00
_cell.angle_beta   90.00
_cell.angle_gamma   90.00
#
_symmetry.space_group_name_H-M   'P 1'
#
loop_
_entity.id
_entity.type
_entity.pdbx_description
1 polymer ?
#
loop_
_entity_poly.entity_id
_entity_poly.type
_entity_poly.pdbx_seq_one_letter_code
_entity_poly.pdbx_strand_id
1 'polypeptide(L)'
;GALALPWHRAAAPIPLVALAWFLLGPVLRDYRSPGPALRAALMRLLESSFQLRINTLSFARVGAFALAHAGLSKAIVYLGAGIDNPALFAVYIVLSQALILTLETLIVFVQTVRLVFLEFFLRFLRAEGRILEPLQPPQS
;
A
#
# COMPACT_ATOMS: atom_id res chain seq x y z
N GLY A 1 -23.68 -13.51 -12.44
CA GLY A 1 -24.77 -12.61 -12.87
C GLY A 1 -24.31 -11.18 -13.12
N ALA A 2 -23.65 -10.52 -12.16
CA ALA A 2 -23.35 -9.08 -12.24
C ALA A 2 -22.01 -8.69 -12.94
N LEU A 3 -21.08 -9.64 -13.10
CA LEU A 3 -19.73 -9.37 -13.63
C LEU A 3 -19.64 -9.27 -15.17
N ALA A 4 -20.72 -9.61 -15.90
CA ALA A 4 -20.76 -9.53 -17.38
C ALA A 4 -21.41 -8.24 -17.92
N LEU A 5 -21.93 -7.39 -17.03
CA LEU A 5 -22.54 -6.11 -17.39
C LEU A 5 -21.62 -5.07 -18.07
N PRO A 6 -20.29 -4.98 -17.83
CA PRO A 6 -19.49 -3.92 -18.44
C PRO A 6 -19.34 -4.05 -19.96
N TRP A 7 -19.74 -5.18 -20.57
CA TRP A 7 -19.62 -5.43 -22.01
C TRP A 7 -20.92 -5.21 -22.80
N HIS A 8 -22.04 -4.97 -22.13
CA HIS A 8 -23.29 -4.61 -22.81
C HIS A 8 -23.23 -3.14 -23.24
N ARG A 9 -23.56 -2.82 -24.50
CA ARG A 9 -23.61 -1.44 -25.04
C ARG A 9 -24.49 -0.47 -24.23
N ALA A 10 -25.30 -0.99 -23.30
CA ALA A 10 -26.20 -0.24 -22.43
C ALA A 10 -25.54 0.15 -21.09
N ALA A 11 -24.41 -0.44 -20.71
CA ALA A 11 -23.64 -0.10 -19.51
C ALA A 11 -22.56 0.98 -19.76
N ALA A 12 -22.20 1.20 -21.03
CA ALA A 12 -21.28 2.25 -21.46
C ALA A 12 -21.61 3.68 -20.99
N PRO A 13 -22.89 4.13 -20.89
CA PRO A 13 -23.20 5.48 -20.42
C PRO A 13 -23.13 5.63 -18.89
N ILE A 14 -23.19 4.54 -18.12
CA ILE A 14 -23.23 4.58 -16.65
C ILE A 14 -22.04 5.37 -16.04
N PRO A 15 -20.77 5.12 -16.43
CA PRO A 15 -19.65 5.90 -15.89
C PRO A 15 -19.67 7.37 -16.32
N LEU A 16 -20.16 7.68 -17.53
CA LEU A 16 -20.29 9.05 -18.01
C LEU A 16 -21.37 9.82 -17.22
N VAL A 17 -22.50 9.17 -16.93
CA VAL A 17 -23.58 9.73 -16.11
C VAL A 17 -23.10 9.93 -14.67
N ALA A 18 -22.37 8.96 -14.10
CA ALA A 18 -21.81 9.09 -12.76
C ALA A 18 -20.78 10.23 -12.67
N LEU A 19 -19.92 10.37 -13.67
CA LEU A 19 -18.94 11.46 -13.76
C LEU A 19 -19.64 12.82 -13.91
N ALA A 20 -20.64 12.90 -14.78
CA ALA A 20 -21.46 14.10 -14.96
C ALA A 20 -22.15 14.48 -13.64
N TRP A 21 -22.78 13.52 -12.95
CA TRP A 21 -23.43 13.76 -11.65
C TRP A 21 -22.43 14.21 -10.58
N PHE A 22 -21.24 13.63 -10.55
CA PHE A 22 -20.17 13.99 -9.62
C PHE A 22 -19.69 15.44 -9.83
N LEU A 23 -19.56 15.87 -11.08
CA LEU A 23 -19.14 17.24 -11.44
C LEU A 23 -20.27 18.27 -11.27
N LEU A 24 -21.51 17.88 -11.56
CA LEU A 24 -22.68 18.76 -11.53
C LEU A 24 -23.23 18.94 -10.11
N GLY A 25 -23.17 17.90 -9.27
CA GLY A 25 -23.73 17.92 -7.91
C GLY A 25 -23.24 19.08 -7.02
N PRO A 26 -21.93 19.41 -7.00
CA PRO A 26 -21.41 20.56 -6.26
C PRO A 26 -21.88 21.90 -6.82
N VAL A 27 -21.99 22.02 -8.15
CA VAL A 27 -22.45 23.23 -8.85
C VAL A 27 -23.93 23.50 -8.59
N LEU A 28 -24.73 22.43 -8.47
CA LEU A 28 -26.16 22.52 -8.15
C LEU A 28 -26.42 22.86 -6.67
N ARG A 29 -25.52 22.47 -5.74
CA ARG A 29 -25.63 22.82 -4.32
C ARG A 29 -25.20 24.25 -4.01
N ASP A 30 -24.11 24.72 -4.62
CA ASP A 30 -23.58 26.08 -4.41
C ASP A 30 -23.78 26.97 -5.64
N TYR A 31 -25.05 27.20 -6.01
CA TYR A 31 -25.43 27.98 -7.20
C TYR A 31 -24.92 29.45 -7.17
N ARG A 32 -24.48 29.93 -6.01
CA ARG A 32 -23.97 31.30 -5.80
C ARG A 32 -22.53 31.48 -6.29
N SER A 33 -21.74 30.41 -6.45
CA SER A 33 -20.34 30.47 -6.92
C SER A 33 -19.93 29.18 -7.66
N PRO A 34 -20.35 29.00 -8.92
CA PRO A 34 -20.15 27.76 -9.68
C PRO A 34 -18.68 27.46 -10.04
N GLY A 35 -17.86 28.51 -10.24
CA GLY A 35 -16.45 28.36 -10.59
C GLY A 35 -15.62 27.64 -9.51
N PRO A 36 -15.64 28.10 -8.24
CA PRO A 36 -14.99 27.41 -7.12
C PRO A 36 -15.49 25.98 -6.91
N ALA A 37 -16.80 25.73 -7.05
CA ALA A 37 -17.40 24.41 -6.85
C ALA A 37 -16.88 23.38 -7.87
N LEU A 38 -16.74 23.76 -9.14
CA LEU A 38 -16.18 22.88 -10.18
C LEU A 38 -14.71 22.53 -9.93
N ARG A 39 -13.90 23.52 -9.53
CA ARG A 39 -12.48 23.28 -9.20
C ARG A 39 -12.34 22.33 -8.01
N ALA A 40 -13.18 22.50 -6.99
CA ALA A 40 -13.21 21.60 -5.84
C ALA A 40 -13.62 20.17 -6.24
N ALA A 41 -14.60 20.02 -7.15
CA ALA A 41 -15.00 18.71 -7.67
C ALA A 41 -13.85 18.01 -8.43
N LEU A 42 -13.15 18.72 -9.31
CA LEU A 42 -11.98 18.21 -10.03
C LEU A 42 -10.85 17.79 -9.08
N MET A 43 -10.54 18.61 -8.07
CA MET A 43 -9.52 18.26 -7.09
C MET A 43 -9.91 17.03 -6.26
N ARG A 44 -11.20 16.86 -5.91
CA ARG A 44 -11.69 15.65 -5.23
C ARG A 44 -11.59 14.40 -6.11
N LEU A 45 -11.84 14.49 -7.42
CA LEU A 45 -11.59 13.39 -8.35
C LEU A 45 -10.11 13.04 -8.41
N LEU A 46 -9.25 14.05 -8.46
CA LEU A 46 -7.81 13.86 -8.49
C LEU A 46 -7.34 13.19 -7.20
N GLU A 47 -7.74 13.71 -6.04
CA GLU A 47 -7.38 13.16 -4.73
C GLU A 47 -7.87 11.72 -4.54
N SER A 48 -9.12 11.42 -4.90
CA SER A 48 -9.64 10.05 -4.84
C SER A 48 -8.91 9.10 -5.81
N SER A 49 -8.54 9.58 -7.01
CA SER A 49 -7.74 8.79 -7.95
C SER A 49 -6.34 8.51 -7.41
N PHE A 50 -5.69 9.48 -6.79
CA PHE A 50 -4.39 9.30 -6.14
C PHE A 50 -4.50 8.37 -4.94
N GLN A 51 -5.52 8.50 -4.10
CA GLN A 51 -5.77 7.57 -2.98
C GLN A 51 -5.96 6.14 -3.47
N LEU A 52 -6.72 5.93 -4.55
CA LEU A 52 -6.89 4.61 -5.15
C LEU A 52 -5.54 4.04 -5.63
N ARG A 53 -4.72 4.85 -6.31
CA ARG A 53 -3.40 4.43 -6.77
C ARG A 53 -2.45 4.12 -5.62
N ILE A 54 -2.42 4.94 -4.58
CA ILE A 54 -1.59 4.74 -3.39
C ILE A 54 -2.01 3.45 -2.67
N ASN A 55 -3.32 3.23 -2.52
CA ASN A 55 -3.86 2.01 -1.94
C ASN A 55 -3.46 0.77 -2.78
N THR A 56 -3.56 0.86 -4.11
CA THR A 56 -3.15 -0.22 -5.01
C THR A 56 -1.66 -0.51 -4.89
N LEU A 57 -0.81 0.52 -4.81
CA LEU A 57 0.64 0.37 -4.66
C LEU A 57 1.00 -0.32 -3.33
N SER A 58 0.23 -0.06 -2.27
CA SER A 58 0.36 -0.75 -0.99
C SER A 58 0.19 -2.27 -1.15
N PHE A 59 -0.84 -2.71 -1.88
CA PHE A 59 -1.06 -4.13 -2.19
C PHE A 59 -0.05 -4.69 -3.19
N ALA A 60 0.36 -3.91 -4.20
CA ALA A 60 1.32 -4.34 -5.21
C ALA A 60 2.67 -4.76 -4.61
N ARG A 61 3.06 -4.16 -3.48
CA ARG A 61 4.27 -4.54 -2.74
C ARG A 61 4.24 -6.00 -2.29
N VAL A 62 3.12 -6.47 -1.73
CA VAL A 62 2.94 -7.87 -1.33
C VAL A 62 3.02 -8.80 -2.55
N GLY A 63 2.43 -8.38 -3.67
CA GLY A 63 2.52 -9.11 -4.94
C GLY A 63 3.95 -9.20 -5.48
N ALA A 64 4.73 -8.12 -5.39
CA ALA A 64 6.13 -8.10 -5.81
C ALA A 64 7.00 -9.06 -4.99
N PHE A 65 6.76 -9.15 -3.68
CA PHE A 65 7.42 -10.13 -2.81
C PHE A 65 7.07 -11.57 -3.20
N ALA A 66 5.77 -11.88 -3.37
CA ALA A 66 5.35 -13.21 -3.83
C ALA A 66 5.98 -13.61 -5.19
N LEU A 67 6.08 -12.67 -6.14
CA LEU A 67 6.75 -12.90 -7.41
C LEU A 67 8.26 -13.12 -7.26
N ALA A 68 8.93 -12.33 -6.40
CA ALA A 68 10.35 -12.49 -6.12
C ALA A 68 10.63 -13.86 -5.45
N HIS A 69 9.82 -14.24 -4.45
CA HIS A 69 9.92 -15.54 -3.79
C HIS A 69 9.77 -16.70 -4.78
N ALA A 70 8.73 -16.66 -5.63
CA ALA A 70 8.46 -17.70 -6.62
C ALA A 70 9.56 -17.77 -7.69
N GLY A 71 10.05 -16.62 -8.15
CA GLY A 71 11.14 -16.53 -9.12
C GLY A 71 12.45 -17.09 -8.58
N LEU A 72 12.84 -16.68 -7.36
CA LEU A 72 14.09 -17.13 -6.76
C LEU A 72 14.03 -18.62 -6.35
N SER A 73 12.88 -19.09 -5.87
CA SER A 73 12.68 -20.52 -5.56
C SER A 73 12.85 -21.39 -6.80
N LYS A 74 12.32 -20.96 -7.96
CA LYS A 74 12.56 -21.67 -9.22
C LYS A 74 14.04 -21.63 -9.62
N ALA A 75 14.68 -20.47 -9.52
CA ALA A 75 16.10 -20.33 -9.87
C ALA A 75 17.01 -21.25 -9.03
N ILE A 76 16.72 -21.40 -7.73
CA ILE A 76 17.40 -22.33 -6.83
C ILE A 76 17.23 -23.77 -7.30
N VAL A 77 16.00 -24.20 -7.59
CA VAL A 77 15.76 -25.57 -8.06
C VAL A 77 16.54 -25.85 -9.35
N TYR A 78 16.60 -24.88 -10.27
CA TYR A 78 17.40 -24.99 -11.48
C TYR A 78 18.91 -25.06 -11.20
N LEU A 79 19.43 -24.28 -10.26
CA LEU A 79 20.84 -24.31 -9.85
C LEU A 79 21.22 -25.61 -9.15
N GLY A 80 20.29 -26.22 -8.42
CA GLY A 80 20.47 -27.52 -7.75
C GLY A 80 20.38 -28.73 -8.67
N ALA A 81 20.05 -28.56 -9.96
CA ALA A 81 19.82 -29.67 -10.89
C ALA A 81 21.04 -30.57 -11.14
N GLY A 82 22.25 -30.09 -10.83
CA GLY A 82 23.50 -30.88 -10.94
C GLY A 82 23.88 -31.66 -9.68
N ILE A 83 23.04 -31.69 -8.64
CA ILE A 83 23.31 -32.42 -7.41
C ILE A 83 22.67 -33.82 -7.49
N ASP A 84 23.48 -34.83 -7.80
CA ASP A 84 22.99 -36.23 -7.97
C ASP A 84 22.66 -36.92 -6.64
N ASN A 85 23.25 -36.46 -5.53
CA ASN A 85 23.01 -37.06 -4.22
C ASN A 85 21.71 -36.49 -3.59
N PRO A 86 20.69 -37.32 -3.34
CA PRO A 86 19.39 -36.87 -2.86
C PRO A 86 19.44 -36.24 -1.46
N ALA A 87 20.35 -36.69 -0.58
CA ALA A 87 20.51 -36.10 0.74
C ALA A 87 21.14 -34.71 0.65
N LEU A 88 22.15 -34.53 -0.21
CA LEU A 88 22.76 -33.22 -0.45
C LEU A 88 21.78 -32.25 -1.14
N PHE A 89 20.98 -32.75 -2.08
CA PHE A 89 19.94 -31.95 -2.74
C PHE A 89 18.86 -31.48 -1.74
N ALA A 90 18.41 -32.36 -0.83
CA ALA A 90 17.46 -31.99 0.21
C ALA A 90 18.01 -30.90 1.14
N VAL A 91 19.26 -31.04 1.59
CA VAL A 91 19.94 -30.02 2.41
C VAL A 91 20.06 -28.71 1.65
N TYR A 92 20.48 -28.77 0.37
CA TYR A 92 20.59 -27.59 -0.49
C TYR A 92 19.27 -26.83 -0.57
N ILE A 93 18.16 -27.51 -0.90
CA ILE A 93 16.84 -26.89 -1.03
C ILE A 93 16.39 -26.28 0.30
N VAL A 94 16.55 -26.98 1.43
CA VAL A 94 16.13 -26.45 2.73
C VAL A 94 16.94 -25.20 3.09
N LEU A 95 18.26 -25.25 2.92
CA LEU A 95 19.16 -24.13 3.22
C LEU A 95 18.82 -22.90 2.37
N SER A 96 18.61 -23.11 1.07
CA SER A 96 18.36 -22.04 0.12
C SER A 96 16.98 -21.41 0.30
N GLN A 97 15.95 -22.20 0.59
CA GLN A 97 14.62 -21.66 0.90
C GLN A 97 14.60 -20.89 2.22
N ALA A 98 15.32 -21.37 3.24
CA ALA A 98 15.50 -20.65 4.51
C ALA A 98 16.22 -19.31 4.30
N LEU A 99 17.22 -19.28 3.41
CA LEU A 99 17.92 -18.06 3.03
C LEU A 99 16.98 -17.05 2.36
N ILE A 100 16.17 -17.47 1.37
CA ILE A 100 15.17 -16.58 0.74
C ILE A 100 14.25 -15.99 1.79
N LEU A 101 13.66 -16.86 2.61
CA LEU A 101 12.68 -16.44 3.61
C LEU A 101 13.30 -15.42 4.57
N THR A 102 14.54 -15.64 4.99
CA THR A 102 15.26 -14.72 5.87
C THR A 102 15.50 -13.36 5.19
N LEU A 103 15.99 -13.35 3.95
CA LEU A 103 16.24 -12.12 3.20
C LEU A 103 14.96 -11.35 2.92
N GLU A 104 13.90 -12.04 2.48
CA GLU A 104 12.61 -11.45 2.17
C GLU A 104 11.94 -10.87 3.42
N THR A 105 11.98 -11.61 4.54
CA THR A 105 11.46 -11.15 5.84
C THR A 105 12.26 -9.94 6.33
N LEU A 106 13.58 -9.95 6.19
CA LEU A 106 14.43 -8.80 6.56
C LEU A 106 14.07 -7.56 5.75
N ILE A 107 13.91 -7.68 4.43
CA ILE A 107 13.56 -6.56 3.55
C ILE A 107 12.17 -6.02 3.89
N VAL A 108 11.17 -6.90 4.01
CA VAL A 108 9.79 -6.54 4.40
C VAL A 108 9.78 -5.86 5.77
N PHE A 109 10.54 -6.38 6.73
CA PHE A 109 10.65 -5.81 8.07
C PHE A 109 11.18 -4.39 8.03
N VAL A 110 12.31 -4.15 7.36
CA VAL A 110 12.91 -2.81 7.22
C VAL A 110 11.94 -1.84 6.54
N GLN A 111 11.26 -2.28 5.47
CA GLN A 111 10.29 -1.44 4.76
C GLN A 111 9.07 -1.10 5.62
N THR A 112 8.59 -2.05 6.43
CA THR A 112 7.45 -1.86 7.31
C THR A 112 7.80 -0.95 8.47
N VAL A 113 8.97 -1.16 9.10
CA VAL A 113 9.48 -0.27 10.16
C VAL A 113 9.63 1.15 9.64
N ARG A 114 10.17 1.36 8.44
CA ARG A 114 10.29 2.72 7.89
C ARG A 114 8.93 3.41 7.73
N LEU A 115 7.92 2.73 7.23
CA LEU A 115 6.58 3.30 7.10
C LEU A 115 5.94 3.56 8.45
N VAL A 116 5.96 2.57 9.36
CA VAL A 116 5.37 2.70 10.70
C VAL A 116 6.10 3.80 11.47
N PHE A 117 7.43 3.81 11.51
CA PHE A 117 8.15 4.80 12.29
C PHE A 117 7.97 6.22 11.73
N LEU A 118 8.04 6.41 10.41
CA LEU A 118 7.85 7.74 9.83
C LEU A 118 6.41 8.21 9.95
N GLU A 119 5.43 7.37 9.63
CA GLU A 119 4.03 7.79 9.64
C GLU A 119 3.43 7.83 11.06
N PHE A 120 3.80 6.90 11.93
CA PHE A 120 3.32 6.87 13.31
C PHE A 120 3.94 7.98 14.16
N PHE A 121 5.27 8.15 14.13
CA PHE A 121 5.91 9.16 14.98
C PHE A 121 5.64 10.58 14.50
N LEU A 122 5.61 10.84 13.20
CA LEU A 122 5.32 12.19 12.69
C LEU A 122 3.86 12.59 12.86
N ARG A 123 2.92 11.64 12.91
CA ARG A 123 1.49 11.92 13.00
C ARG A 123 0.94 11.89 14.42
N PHE A 124 1.48 11.04 15.28
CA PHE A 124 0.97 10.84 16.65
C PHE A 124 1.91 11.38 17.74
N LEU A 125 3.21 11.54 17.47
CA LEU A 125 4.14 12.09 18.44
C LEU A 125 4.14 13.62 18.34
N ARG A 126 3.18 14.24 19.03
CA ARG A 126 3.23 15.69 19.27
C ARG A 126 4.32 15.96 20.30
N ALA A 127 5.21 16.91 20.01
CA ALA A 127 6.20 17.41 20.96
C ALA A 127 5.54 18.27 22.07
N GLU A 128 4.50 17.73 22.71
CA GLU A 128 3.82 18.33 23.86
C GLU A 128 4.38 17.71 25.15
N GLY A 129 5.71 17.79 25.33
CA GLY A 129 6.35 17.42 26.58
C GLY A 129 6.45 18.62 27.51
N ARG A 130 5.88 18.55 28.73
CA ARG A 130 6.24 19.48 29.81
C ARG A 130 7.55 19.02 30.42
N ILE A 131 8.49 19.94 30.63
CA ILE A 131 9.70 19.67 31.41
C ILE A 131 9.25 19.24 32.81
N LEU A 132 9.70 18.05 33.23
CA LEU A 132 9.50 17.60 34.60
C LEU A 132 10.42 18.43 35.49
N GLU A 133 9.85 19.38 36.24
CA GLU A 133 10.53 20.03 37.36
C GLU A 133 10.32 19.17 38.62
N PRO A 134 11.37 18.53 39.15
CA PRO A 134 11.27 17.77 40.39
C PRO A 134 11.02 18.74 41.56
N LEU A 135 9.99 18.45 42.36
CA LEU A 135 9.70 19.19 43.59
C LEU A 135 10.91 19.10 44.54
N GLN A 136 11.44 20.26 44.92
CA GLN A 136 12.48 20.32 45.93
C GLN A 136 11.91 19.87 47.28
N PRO A 137 12.59 18.96 48.00
CA PRO A 137 12.13 18.50 49.31
C PRO A 137 12.11 19.65 50.32
N PRO A 138 11.14 19.67 51.25
CA PRO A 138 11.02 20.74 52.24
C PRO A 138 12.28 20.81 53.09
N GLN A 139 12.84 22.02 53.22
CA GLN A 139 13.97 22.30 54.09
C GLN A 139 13.47 22.29 55.54
N SER A 140 13.93 21.31 56.31
CA SER A 140 13.71 21.15 57.74
C SER A 140 14.59 22.09 58.56
#